data_AF-A0A7K0I4U7-F1
#
_entry.id   AF-A0A7K0I4U7-F1
#
_cell.length_a   1.000
_cell.length_b   1.000
_cell.length_c   1.000
_cell.angle_alpha   90.00
_cell.angle_beta   90.00
_cell.angle_gamma   90.00
#
_symmetry.space_group_name_H-M   'P 1'
#
loop_
_entity.id
_entity.type
_entity.pdbx_description
1 polymer ?
#
loop_
_entity_poly.entity_id
_entity_poly.type
_entity_poly.pdbx_seq_one_letter_code
_entity_poly.pdbx_strand_id
1 'polypeptide(L)'
;MKTNILTFLCFVFLCACQAPPVEEYAIIPQPQEISYTPGFFKMGNHPVISYSGDLNNEAGLLQKALSSDFSLSATVKDTGKGDINLVLDPAVLPDKPEGYQLEVSSGKVEIKAGTPAGILNGVQTLRQIIKEKDGKYMIQRASVSDYPAFSWRAFMLDEGRYFKGKDVVLKLLDEMSQLKMNTFHWHLTNDQGWRIEIKKYPKLTEIGAFRDSSEINHFGSDVYDGKRHGGFYTQEDIKEIVDYASKRHITIVPEVSMPGHASAAIASYPWLGTSGKQIKVPGKFGVHYEVLNVSDPKVLQFLDDVTNEVIALFPSPVFHIGGDEVKYDQWKASPAIRSYMAKKGLKTPAELQIYFTNEISNMLAVKGKRMMGWNEITGDKLHEYQSEEDTKEAEQQLAKGTIVHFWKGDPALIKKTIDKGYDVVNSYHEYTYVDYNYESIPLSKAYAFNPVPEGLSPEEQSRVLGLGCQMWGEFIPTVESMNRLTYPRIAAYAETGWSGSDKKDYNRFLKSLDYFKNKWAAEGIVIGPTE
;
A
#
# COMPACT_ATOMS: atom_id res chain seq x y z
N MET A 1 -73.32 41.26 -5.19
CA MET A 1 -72.07 40.99 -4.43
C MET A 1 -71.92 39.48 -4.16
N LYS A 2 -71.63 38.65 -5.17
CA LYS A 2 -71.32 37.21 -5.00
C LYS A 2 -70.55 36.68 -6.21
N THR A 3 -69.35 37.19 -6.51
CA THR A 3 -68.56 36.60 -7.61
C THR A 3 -67.04 36.82 -7.58
N ASN A 4 -66.42 37.19 -6.44
CA ASN A 4 -64.97 37.49 -6.44
C ASN A 4 -64.19 36.92 -5.24
N ILE A 5 -64.61 35.78 -4.68
CA ILE A 5 -63.89 35.15 -3.54
C ILE A 5 -63.34 33.74 -3.89
N LEU A 6 -63.72 33.15 -5.02
CA LEU A 6 -63.29 31.79 -5.37
C LEU A 6 -61.96 31.74 -6.14
N THR A 7 -61.55 32.83 -6.80
CA THR A 7 -60.31 32.87 -7.59
C THR A 7 -59.06 33.21 -6.76
N PHE A 8 -59.23 33.75 -5.54
CA PHE A 8 -58.12 34.08 -4.65
C PHE A 8 -57.72 32.90 -3.72
N LEU A 9 -58.56 31.88 -3.59
CA LEU A 9 -58.24 30.67 -2.82
C LEU A 9 -57.46 29.61 -3.61
N CYS A 10 -57.40 29.70 -4.95
CA CYS A 10 -56.59 28.79 -5.78
C CYS A 10 -55.12 29.25 -5.95
N PHE A 11 -54.77 30.49 -5.58
CA PHE A 11 -53.40 31.01 -5.75
C PHE A 11 -52.52 30.91 -4.50
N VAL A 12 -53.07 30.51 -3.34
CA VAL A 12 -52.30 30.35 -2.09
C VAL A 12 -51.92 28.89 -1.81
N PHE A 13 -52.41 27.93 -2.61
CA PHE A 13 -52.06 26.51 -2.51
C PHE A 13 -50.98 26.04 -3.51
N LEU A 14 -50.33 26.96 -4.21
CA LEU A 14 -49.00 26.74 -4.79
C LEU A 14 -47.93 27.04 -3.71
N CYS A 15 -48.06 26.41 -2.53
CA CYS A 15 -46.88 26.15 -1.72
C CYS A 15 -46.02 25.23 -2.59
N ALA A 16 -45.01 25.82 -3.24
CA ALA A 16 -44.00 25.09 -3.97
C ALA A 16 -43.50 23.97 -3.07
N CYS A 17 -43.86 22.72 -3.40
CA CYS A 17 -43.08 21.56 -2.98
C CYS A 17 -41.72 21.70 -3.64
N GLN A 18 -40.87 22.58 -3.11
CA GLN A 18 -39.46 22.60 -3.46
C GLN A 18 -38.93 21.22 -3.08
N ALA A 19 -38.40 20.50 -4.07
CA ALA A 19 -37.74 19.24 -3.83
C ALA A 19 -36.69 19.47 -2.72
N PRO A 20 -36.58 18.57 -1.73
CA PRO A 20 -35.58 18.71 -0.68
C PRO A 20 -34.20 18.94 -1.30
N PRO A 21 -33.39 19.86 -0.75
CA PRO A 21 -32.08 20.16 -1.31
C PRO A 21 -31.24 18.89 -1.38
N VAL A 22 -30.49 18.74 -2.48
CA VAL A 22 -29.51 17.68 -2.64
C VAL A 22 -28.22 18.12 -1.95
N GLU A 23 -27.73 17.28 -1.06
CA GLU A 23 -26.42 17.45 -0.44
C GLU A 23 -25.40 16.52 -1.05
N GLU A 24 -24.43 17.07 -1.78
CA GLU A 24 -23.39 16.26 -2.40
C GLU A 24 -22.54 15.53 -1.36
N TYR A 25 -22.20 14.28 -1.66
CA TYR A 25 -21.29 13.50 -0.84
C TYR A 25 -19.86 14.05 -0.95
N ALA A 26 -19.21 14.19 0.21
CA ALA A 26 -17.78 14.48 0.33
C ALA A 26 -17.06 13.17 0.70
N ILE A 27 -16.42 12.52 -0.29
CA ILE A 27 -15.85 11.18 -0.16
C ILE A 27 -14.42 11.18 -0.68
N ILE A 28 -13.53 10.51 0.05
CA ILE A 28 -12.21 10.10 -0.44
C ILE A 28 -12.07 8.57 -0.30
N PRO A 29 -11.65 7.87 -1.35
CA PRO A 29 -11.55 8.33 -2.74
C PRO A 29 -12.89 8.71 -3.40
N GLN A 30 -12.86 9.58 -4.42
CA GLN A 30 -14.03 9.90 -5.25
C GLN A 30 -14.60 8.66 -5.94
N PRO A 31 -15.92 8.41 -5.80
CA PRO A 31 -16.57 7.36 -6.57
C PRO A 31 -16.57 7.63 -8.07
N GLN A 32 -16.61 6.55 -8.86
CA GLN A 32 -16.71 6.65 -10.31
C GLN A 32 -17.99 7.36 -10.75
N GLU A 33 -19.16 6.99 -10.22
CA GLU A 33 -20.43 7.59 -10.58
C GLU A 33 -21.32 7.78 -9.35
N ILE A 34 -21.97 8.94 -9.25
CA ILE A 34 -22.97 9.25 -8.22
C ILE A 34 -24.17 9.91 -8.89
N SER A 35 -25.36 9.37 -8.65
CA SER A 35 -26.64 9.92 -9.11
C SER A 35 -27.54 10.26 -7.93
N TYR A 36 -27.70 11.55 -7.64
CA TYR A 36 -28.49 12.00 -6.48
C TYR A 36 -30.00 11.98 -6.74
N THR A 37 -30.76 11.65 -5.71
CA THR A 37 -32.23 11.76 -5.69
C THR A 37 -32.65 12.64 -4.50
N PRO A 38 -33.62 13.56 -4.64
CA PRO A 38 -34.01 14.44 -3.53
C PRO A 38 -34.44 13.70 -2.25
N GLY A 39 -34.05 14.25 -1.10
CA GLY A 39 -34.40 13.76 0.23
C GLY A 39 -33.37 12.80 0.84
N PHE A 40 -33.70 12.29 2.03
CA PHE A 40 -32.76 11.56 2.88
C PHE A 40 -33.34 10.22 3.35
N PHE A 41 -32.48 9.22 3.52
CA PHE A 41 -32.72 8.09 4.39
C PHE A 41 -32.51 8.49 5.85
N LYS A 42 -33.43 8.09 6.73
CA LYS A 42 -33.40 8.36 8.17
C LYS A 42 -33.04 7.05 8.87
N MET A 43 -31.81 6.92 9.34
CA MET A 43 -31.37 5.72 10.05
C MET A 43 -31.78 5.81 11.53
N GLY A 44 -32.39 4.73 12.04
CA GLY A 44 -32.71 4.62 13.47
C GLY A 44 -31.46 4.40 14.32
N ASN A 45 -31.60 4.52 15.65
CA ASN A 45 -30.49 4.35 16.59
C ASN A 45 -30.04 2.89 16.77
N HIS A 46 -30.86 1.94 16.32
CA HIS A 46 -30.61 0.50 16.39
C HIS A 46 -30.80 -0.13 15.01
N PRO A 47 -30.00 0.25 14.00
CA PRO A 47 -30.21 -0.22 12.65
C PRO A 47 -29.97 -1.72 12.56
N VAL A 48 -30.75 -2.40 11.72
CA VAL A 48 -30.56 -3.80 11.38
C VAL A 48 -29.65 -3.87 10.15
N ILE A 49 -28.47 -4.45 10.31
CA ILE A 49 -27.62 -4.86 9.20
C ILE A 49 -28.07 -6.26 8.80
N SER A 50 -28.54 -6.41 7.57
CA SER A 50 -28.81 -7.70 6.99
C SER A 50 -27.75 -8.07 5.97
N TYR A 51 -27.38 -9.35 5.93
CA TYR A 51 -26.61 -9.92 4.84
C TYR A 51 -27.21 -11.26 4.40
N SER A 52 -26.64 -11.85 3.35
CA SER A 52 -26.85 -13.25 2.94
C SER A 52 -25.54 -13.85 2.42
N GLY A 53 -25.30 -15.13 2.69
CA GLY A 53 -24.09 -15.82 2.24
C GLY A 53 -22.84 -15.46 3.06
N ASP A 54 -21.66 -15.59 2.46
CA ASP A 54 -20.36 -15.42 3.13
C ASP A 54 -19.96 -13.94 3.30
N LEU A 55 -20.78 -13.18 4.04
CA LEU A 55 -20.56 -11.75 4.35
C LEU A 55 -20.53 -11.43 5.85
N ASN A 56 -20.39 -12.45 6.70
CA ASN A 56 -20.39 -12.25 8.16
C ASN A 56 -19.23 -11.33 8.61
N ASN A 57 -18.08 -11.41 7.94
CA ASN A 57 -16.93 -10.55 8.22
C ASN A 57 -17.27 -9.07 7.92
N GLU A 58 -17.78 -8.77 6.73
CA GLU A 58 -18.11 -7.42 6.27
C GLU A 58 -19.24 -6.82 7.10
N ALA A 59 -20.26 -7.62 7.42
CA ALA A 59 -21.35 -7.21 8.31
C ALA A 59 -20.84 -6.88 9.72
N GLY A 60 -19.91 -7.69 10.25
CA GLY A 60 -19.27 -7.44 11.55
C GLY A 60 -18.39 -6.18 11.55
N LEU A 61 -17.66 -5.93 10.46
CA LEU A 61 -16.87 -4.70 10.29
C LEU A 61 -17.77 -3.46 10.21
N LEU A 62 -18.88 -3.53 9.47
CA LEU A 62 -19.86 -2.45 9.45
C LEU A 62 -20.50 -2.24 10.83
N GLN A 63 -20.87 -3.30 11.53
CA GLN A 63 -21.40 -3.21 12.90
C GLN A 63 -20.42 -2.51 13.83
N LYS A 64 -19.14 -2.90 13.79
CA LYS A 64 -18.07 -2.27 14.58
C LYS A 64 -17.93 -0.79 14.23
N ALA A 65 -17.90 -0.44 12.94
CA ALA A 65 -17.81 0.94 12.47
C ALA A 65 -19.01 1.79 12.92
N LEU A 66 -20.24 1.27 12.84
CA LEU A 66 -21.42 1.98 13.34
C LEU A 66 -21.33 2.24 14.85
N SER A 67 -20.79 1.30 15.61
CA SER A 67 -20.59 1.48 17.05
C SER A 67 -19.45 2.47 17.36
N SER A 68 -18.31 2.40 16.68
CA SER A 68 -17.15 3.24 16.99
C SER A 68 -17.30 4.67 16.47
N ASP A 69 -17.80 4.83 15.25
CA ASP A 69 -17.78 6.11 14.55
C ASP A 69 -19.04 6.93 14.87
N PHE A 70 -20.14 6.26 15.24
CA PHE A 70 -21.46 6.88 15.41
C PHE A 70 -22.18 6.49 16.71
N SER A 71 -21.57 5.69 17.61
CA SER A 71 -22.24 5.22 18.84
C SER A 71 -23.57 4.49 18.60
N LEU A 72 -23.74 3.87 17.42
CA LEU A 72 -24.95 3.16 17.03
C LEU A 72 -24.86 1.68 17.40
N SER A 73 -25.90 1.17 18.06
CA SER A 73 -25.99 -0.24 18.44
C SER A 73 -26.75 -1.03 17.37
N ALA A 74 -26.02 -1.43 16.33
CA ALA A 74 -26.58 -2.18 15.21
C ALA A 74 -26.74 -3.67 15.53
N THR A 75 -27.83 -4.28 15.05
CA THR A 75 -28.04 -5.74 15.11
C THR A 75 -27.72 -6.36 13.76
N VAL A 76 -26.92 -7.41 13.75
CA VAL A 76 -26.59 -8.16 12.54
C VAL A 76 -27.54 -9.36 12.39
N LYS A 77 -28.15 -9.54 11.22
CA LYS A 77 -29.07 -10.63 10.90
C LYS A 77 -28.78 -11.23 9.52
N ASP A 78 -28.94 -12.54 9.42
CA ASP A 78 -28.88 -13.27 8.14
C ASP A 78 -30.30 -13.50 7.61
N THR A 79 -31.00 -12.43 7.24
CA THR A 79 -32.42 -12.48 6.85
C THR A 79 -32.74 -11.81 5.50
N GLY A 80 -31.73 -11.29 4.80
CA GLY A 80 -31.87 -10.47 3.57
C GLY A 80 -32.76 -9.22 3.70
N LYS A 81 -33.12 -8.81 4.92
CA LYS A 81 -34.06 -7.72 5.22
C LYS A 81 -33.62 -6.94 6.46
N GLY A 82 -33.06 -5.77 6.24
CA GLY A 82 -32.66 -4.80 7.26
C GLY A 82 -32.68 -3.37 6.73
N ASP A 83 -32.30 -2.44 7.60
CA ASP A 83 -32.10 -1.03 7.26
C ASP A 83 -30.92 -0.86 6.31
N ILE A 84 -29.87 -1.68 6.50
CA ILE A 84 -28.70 -1.77 5.62
C ILE A 84 -28.59 -3.21 5.14
N ASN A 85 -28.57 -3.44 3.83
CA ASN A 85 -28.52 -4.78 3.23
C ASN A 85 -27.21 -4.95 2.45
N LEU A 86 -26.43 -5.98 2.80
CA LEU A 86 -25.22 -6.38 2.09
C LEU A 86 -25.54 -7.60 1.24
N VAL A 87 -25.30 -7.53 -0.07
CA VAL A 87 -25.73 -8.56 -1.02
C VAL A 87 -24.60 -8.94 -1.96
N LEU A 88 -24.15 -10.20 -1.91
CA LEU A 88 -23.29 -10.75 -2.94
C LEU A 88 -24.09 -11.04 -4.20
N ASP A 89 -23.69 -10.43 -5.30
CA ASP A 89 -24.28 -10.61 -6.62
C ASP A 89 -23.17 -10.62 -7.68
N PRO A 90 -22.75 -11.80 -8.19
CA PRO A 90 -21.72 -11.92 -9.21
C PRO A 90 -22.03 -11.18 -10.52
N ALA A 91 -23.28 -10.78 -10.77
CA ALA A 91 -23.66 -9.99 -11.93
C ALA A 91 -23.33 -8.49 -11.77
N VAL A 92 -23.04 -8.03 -10.55
CA VAL A 92 -22.66 -6.63 -10.30
C VAL A 92 -21.20 -6.42 -10.67
N LEU A 93 -21.00 -5.64 -11.73
CA LEU A 93 -19.69 -5.24 -12.26
C LEU A 93 -18.73 -6.45 -12.40
N PRO A 94 -19.07 -7.46 -13.22
CA PRO A 94 -18.38 -8.77 -13.23
C PRO A 94 -16.88 -8.69 -13.54
N ASP A 95 -16.44 -7.67 -14.29
CA ASP A 95 -15.03 -7.43 -14.63
C ASP A 95 -14.30 -6.54 -13.61
N LYS A 96 -14.96 -6.15 -12.51
CA LYS A 96 -14.45 -5.27 -11.46
C LYS A 96 -14.58 -5.97 -10.10
N PRO A 97 -13.63 -6.86 -9.73
CA PRO A 97 -13.76 -7.67 -8.52
C PRO A 97 -13.88 -6.85 -7.24
N GLU A 98 -13.30 -5.65 -7.19
CA GLU A 98 -13.38 -4.73 -6.04
C GLU A 98 -14.50 -3.67 -6.17
N GLY A 99 -15.30 -3.75 -7.24
CA GLY A 99 -16.39 -2.82 -7.53
C GLY A 99 -17.66 -3.12 -6.74
N TYR A 100 -18.48 -2.09 -6.54
CA TYR A 100 -19.75 -2.19 -5.84
C TYR A 100 -20.80 -1.21 -6.38
N GLN A 101 -22.05 -1.49 -6.05
CA GLN A 101 -23.18 -0.58 -6.20
C GLN A 101 -23.76 -0.29 -4.82
N LEU A 102 -23.95 0.99 -4.50
CA LEU A 102 -24.60 1.43 -3.27
C LEU A 102 -25.85 2.24 -3.61
N GLU A 103 -26.99 1.84 -3.07
CA GLU A 103 -28.29 2.47 -3.29
C GLU A 103 -28.87 2.94 -1.96
N VAL A 104 -29.11 4.25 -1.84
CA VAL A 104 -29.76 4.87 -0.68
C VAL A 104 -31.16 5.31 -1.06
N SER A 105 -32.15 4.48 -0.71
CA SER A 105 -33.57 4.78 -0.89
C SER A 105 -34.16 5.47 0.34
N SER A 106 -35.45 5.84 0.31
CA SER A 106 -36.12 6.40 1.49
C SER A 106 -36.33 5.41 2.63
N GLY A 107 -36.26 4.10 2.36
CA GLY A 107 -36.59 3.04 3.33
C GLY A 107 -35.44 2.09 3.68
N LYS A 108 -34.36 2.08 2.90
CA LYS A 108 -33.20 1.21 3.14
C LYS A 108 -31.95 1.71 2.41
N VAL A 109 -30.79 1.26 2.89
CA VAL A 109 -29.51 1.24 2.18
C VAL A 109 -29.24 -0.17 1.68
N GLU A 110 -28.75 -0.30 0.46
CA GLU A 110 -28.36 -1.58 -0.14
C GLU A 110 -26.97 -1.45 -0.77
N ILE A 111 -26.08 -2.39 -0.47
CA ILE A 111 -24.72 -2.49 -1.02
C ILE A 111 -24.62 -3.84 -1.71
N LYS A 112 -24.34 -3.83 -3.03
CA LYS A 112 -24.12 -5.04 -3.82
C LYS A 112 -22.73 -5.07 -4.42
N ALA A 113 -22.15 -6.26 -4.52
CA ALA A 113 -20.89 -6.47 -5.21
C ALA A 113 -20.72 -7.94 -5.61
N GLY A 114 -19.86 -8.19 -6.61
CA GLY A 114 -19.48 -9.55 -7.01
C GLY A 114 -18.58 -10.27 -6.00
N THR A 115 -17.93 -9.53 -5.09
CA THR A 115 -17.03 -10.10 -4.07
C THR A 115 -17.19 -9.44 -2.69
N PRO A 116 -16.75 -10.10 -1.61
CA PRO A 116 -16.69 -9.47 -0.28
C PRO A 116 -15.82 -8.20 -0.22
N ALA A 117 -14.77 -8.11 -1.03
CA ALA A 117 -13.92 -6.90 -1.11
C ALA A 117 -14.70 -5.70 -1.66
N GLY A 118 -15.52 -5.91 -2.69
CA GLY A 118 -16.43 -4.88 -3.19
C GLY A 118 -17.45 -4.45 -2.13
N ILE A 119 -18.03 -5.39 -1.39
CA ILE A 119 -18.92 -5.07 -0.26
C ILE A 119 -18.21 -4.19 0.77
N LEU A 120 -16.98 -4.54 1.18
CA LEU A 120 -16.24 -3.73 2.14
C LEU A 120 -15.96 -2.33 1.59
N ASN A 121 -15.61 -2.18 0.31
CA ASN A 121 -15.44 -0.86 -0.31
C ASN A 121 -16.72 -0.02 -0.25
N GLY A 122 -17.89 -0.63 -0.51
CA GLY A 122 -19.19 0.03 -0.33
C GLY A 122 -19.46 0.42 1.12
N VAL A 123 -19.06 -0.41 2.09
CA VAL A 123 -19.12 -0.08 3.52
C VAL A 123 -18.25 1.14 3.84
N GLN A 124 -17.05 1.27 3.27
CA GLN A 124 -16.21 2.45 3.50
C GLN A 124 -16.84 3.74 2.95
N THR A 125 -17.50 3.66 1.80
CA THR A 125 -18.29 4.78 1.26
C THR A 125 -19.46 5.13 2.17
N LEU A 126 -20.23 4.13 2.63
CA LEU A 126 -21.34 4.33 3.56
C LEU A 126 -20.90 5.07 4.83
N ARG A 127 -19.76 4.69 5.41
CA ARG A 127 -19.19 5.34 6.60
C ARG A 127 -18.91 6.84 6.40
N GLN A 128 -18.56 7.28 5.20
CA GLN A 128 -18.26 8.70 4.93
C GLN A 128 -19.53 9.55 4.74
N ILE A 129 -20.61 8.93 4.26
CA ILE A 129 -21.85 9.64 3.88
C ILE A 129 -22.92 9.69 4.97
N ILE A 130 -22.77 8.91 6.05
CA ILE A 130 -23.61 9.06 7.25
C ILE A 130 -23.29 10.40 7.92
N LYS A 131 -24.30 11.26 8.08
CA LYS A 131 -24.18 12.55 8.78
C LYS A 131 -25.14 12.59 9.96
N GLU A 132 -24.64 13.06 11.10
CA GLU A 132 -25.50 13.40 12.23
C GLU A 132 -26.05 14.82 12.08
N LYS A 133 -27.38 14.97 12.17
CA LYS A 133 -28.07 16.25 12.17
C LYS A 133 -29.17 16.24 13.22
N ASP A 134 -29.11 17.19 14.15
CA ASP A 134 -30.08 17.32 15.24
C ASP A 134 -30.31 16.00 16.01
N GLY A 135 -29.22 15.25 16.27
CA GLY A 135 -29.26 13.94 16.94
C GLY A 135 -29.87 12.81 16.12
N LYS A 136 -29.98 12.97 14.79
CA LYS A 136 -30.48 11.95 13.85
C LYS A 136 -29.43 11.63 12.79
N TYR A 137 -29.29 10.35 12.47
CA TYR A 137 -28.40 9.91 11.40
C TYR A 137 -29.14 9.93 10.06
N MET A 138 -28.62 10.75 9.15
CA MET A 138 -29.21 11.06 7.86
C MET A 138 -28.23 10.70 6.75
N ILE A 139 -28.74 10.15 5.65
CA ILE A 139 -27.96 9.87 4.45
C ILE A 139 -28.70 10.47 3.25
N GLN A 140 -28.05 11.36 2.49
CA GLN A 140 -28.61 11.88 1.25
C GLN A 140 -28.92 10.68 0.33
N ARG A 141 -30.08 10.66 -0.32
CA ARG A 141 -30.44 9.57 -1.25
C ARG A 141 -29.63 9.70 -2.55
N ALA A 142 -29.03 8.59 -2.97
CA ALA A 142 -28.29 8.50 -4.22
C ALA A 142 -28.11 7.03 -4.63
N SER A 143 -27.76 6.85 -5.90
CA SER A 143 -27.18 5.63 -6.44
C SER A 143 -25.70 5.87 -6.71
N VAL A 144 -24.83 4.94 -6.31
CA VAL A 144 -23.37 4.99 -6.50
C VAL A 144 -22.94 3.72 -7.21
N SER A 145 -22.18 3.86 -8.29
CA SER A 145 -21.51 2.75 -8.98
C SER A 145 -20.02 3.06 -8.98
N ASP A 146 -19.21 2.18 -8.39
CA ASP A 146 -17.85 2.54 -8.04
C ASP A 146 -16.89 1.34 -8.08
N TYR A 147 -15.66 1.60 -8.49
CA TYR A 147 -14.60 0.60 -8.67
C TYR A 147 -13.23 1.30 -8.78
N PRO A 148 -12.12 0.62 -8.41
CA PRO A 148 -10.80 1.22 -8.49
C PRO A 148 -10.29 1.32 -9.94
N ALA A 149 -9.54 2.37 -10.23
CA ALA A 149 -8.79 2.55 -11.48
C ALA A 149 -7.62 1.57 -11.58
N PHE A 150 -6.96 1.28 -10.45
CA PHE A 150 -5.80 0.39 -10.40
C PHE A 150 -6.02 -0.79 -9.45
N SER A 151 -5.55 -1.97 -9.86
CA SER A 151 -5.61 -3.20 -9.06
C SER A 151 -4.64 -3.20 -7.88
N TRP A 152 -3.58 -2.38 -7.93
CA TRP A 152 -2.53 -2.30 -6.92
C TRP A 152 -2.49 -0.91 -6.29
N ARG A 153 -2.90 -0.80 -5.02
CA ARG A 153 -2.98 0.47 -4.28
C ARG A 153 -2.25 0.30 -2.96
N ALA A 154 -0.96 0.63 -2.96
CA ALA A 154 -0.05 0.23 -1.90
C ALA A 154 0.41 1.34 -0.97
N PHE A 155 0.59 0.97 0.30
CA PHE A 155 1.40 1.72 1.27
C PHE A 155 2.56 0.82 1.69
N MET A 156 3.78 1.34 1.66
CA MET A 156 4.96 0.64 2.14
C MET A 156 5.42 1.19 3.49
N LEU A 157 5.67 0.31 4.44
CA LEU A 157 6.27 0.65 5.74
C LEU A 157 7.67 0.04 5.88
N ASP A 158 8.66 0.88 6.15
CA ASP A 158 10.01 0.49 6.54
C ASP A 158 10.11 0.17 8.03
N GLU A 159 10.24 -1.12 8.34
CA GLU A 159 10.53 -1.61 9.68
C GLU A 159 12.04 -1.86 9.88
N GLY A 160 12.83 -1.93 8.80
CA GLY A 160 14.26 -2.17 8.81
C GLY A 160 15.03 -1.04 9.54
N ARG A 161 14.71 0.22 9.24
CA ARG A 161 15.42 1.38 9.81
C ARG A 161 14.94 1.69 11.22
N TYR A 162 13.65 1.94 11.43
CA TYR A 162 13.07 2.13 12.77
C TYR A 162 11.79 1.33 12.96
N PHE A 163 11.92 0.24 13.72
CA PHE A 163 10.83 -0.66 14.08
C PHE A 163 9.67 0.08 14.77
N LYS A 164 8.44 -0.06 14.23
CA LYS A 164 7.20 0.53 14.74
C LYS A 164 6.37 -0.47 15.53
N GLY A 165 6.46 -1.75 15.17
CA GLY A 165 5.80 -2.84 15.87
C GLY A 165 4.33 -3.04 15.49
N LYS A 166 3.74 -4.08 16.08
CA LYS A 166 2.46 -4.66 15.66
C LYS A 166 1.29 -3.70 15.74
N ASP A 167 1.12 -3.01 16.87
CA ASP A 167 -0.02 -2.11 17.07
C ASP A 167 -0.07 -0.97 16.04
N VAL A 168 1.09 -0.49 15.60
CA VAL A 168 1.18 0.53 14.55
C VAL A 168 0.75 -0.03 13.21
N VAL A 169 1.20 -1.25 12.87
CA VAL A 169 0.80 -1.94 11.64
C VAL A 169 -0.72 -2.19 11.61
N LEU A 170 -1.31 -2.67 12.70
CA LEU A 170 -2.76 -2.90 12.77
C LEU A 170 -3.56 -1.61 12.55
N LYS A 171 -3.12 -0.48 13.13
CA LYS A 171 -3.75 0.83 12.91
C LYS A 171 -3.60 1.31 11.46
N LEU A 172 -2.41 1.13 10.86
CA LEU A 172 -2.21 1.47 9.44
C LEU A 172 -3.12 0.66 8.53
N LEU A 173 -3.34 -0.64 8.81
CA LEU A 173 -4.28 -1.48 8.05
C LEU A 173 -5.73 -1.01 8.18
N ASP A 174 -6.14 -0.49 9.33
CA ASP A 174 -7.47 0.14 9.50
C ASP A 174 -7.61 1.40 8.64
N GLU A 175 -6.58 2.24 8.57
CA GLU A 175 -6.59 3.48 7.77
C GLU A 175 -6.52 3.19 6.26
N MET A 176 -5.68 2.23 5.86
CA MET A 176 -5.63 1.74 4.49
C MET A 176 -6.99 1.21 4.02
N SER A 177 -7.66 0.41 4.85
CA SER A 177 -8.98 -0.15 4.52
C SER A 177 -10.01 0.96 4.28
N GLN A 178 -10.03 1.98 5.14
CA GLN A 178 -10.93 3.13 5.01
C GLN A 178 -10.69 3.95 3.75
N LEU A 179 -9.44 4.04 3.33
CA LEU A 179 -9.00 4.68 2.10
C LEU A 179 -9.08 3.75 0.88
N LYS A 180 -9.63 2.54 1.03
CA LYS A 180 -9.78 1.52 -0.02
C LYS A 180 -8.45 1.08 -0.66
N MET A 181 -7.35 1.17 0.08
CA MET A 181 -6.05 0.61 -0.31
C MET A 181 -6.03 -0.89 -0.02
N ASN A 182 -5.37 -1.68 -0.87
CA ASN A 182 -5.48 -3.15 -0.82
C ASN A 182 -4.13 -3.88 -0.71
N THR A 183 -3.02 -3.17 -0.72
CA THR A 183 -1.69 -3.79 -0.67
C THR A 183 -0.81 -3.14 0.39
N PHE A 184 -0.38 -3.89 1.38
CA PHE A 184 0.60 -3.44 2.37
C PHE A 184 1.97 -4.04 2.01
N HIS A 185 2.87 -3.22 1.52
CA HIS A 185 4.24 -3.62 1.21
C HIS A 185 5.08 -3.49 2.48
N TRP A 186 5.51 -4.62 3.02
CA TRP A 186 6.17 -4.65 4.31
C TRP A 186 7.69 -4.81 4.15
N HIS A 187 8.41 -3.70 4.27
CA HIS A 187 9.87 -3.68 4.17
C HIS A 187 10.49 -4.12 5.50
N LEU A 188 10.78 -5.42 5.60
CA LEU A 188 11.06 -6.12 6.86
C LEU A 188 12.55 -6.36 7.13
N THR A 189 13.41 -6.13 6.14
CA THR A 189 14.86 -6.40 6.27
C THR A 189 15.64 -5.30 5.59
N ASN A 190 16.68 -4.79 6.26
CA ASN A 190 17.61 -3.83 5.68
C ASN A 190 18.99 -3.96 6.35
N ASP A 191 19.92 -3.08 5.99
CA ASP A 191 21.23 -3.01 6.61
C ASP A 191 21.13 -2.80 8.13
N GLN A 192 20.25 -1.90 8.58
CA GLN A 192 20.14 -1.47 9.98
C GLN A 192 19.22 -2.38 10.83
N GLY A 193 18.68 -3.46 10.25
CA GLY A 193 17.72 -4.29 10.95
C GLY A 193 17.14 -5.48 10.19
N TRP A 194 17.02 -6.61 10.88
CA TRP A 194 16.24 -7.76 10.45
C TRP A 194 15.02 -7.96 11.36
N ARG A 195 13.81 -7.96 10.79
CA ARG A 195 12.56 -7.88 11.58
C ARG A 195 11.69 -9.13 11.56
N ILE A 196 12.14 -10.22 10.93
CA ILE A 196 11.35 -11.45 10.79
C ILE A 196 11.97 -12.58 11.61
N GLU A 197 11.21 -13.24 12.48
CA GLU A 197 11.69 -14.48 13.08
C GLU A 197 11.81 -15.61 12.04
N ILE A 198 13.03 -16.11 11.85
CA ILE A 198 13.34 -17.30 11.04
C ILE A 198 13.86 -18.38 11.96
N LYS A 199 13.08 -19.44 12.17
CA LYS A 199 13.36 -20.49 13.17
C LYS A 199 14.65 -21.23 12.87
N LYS A 200 14.96 -21.46 11.58
CA LYS A 200 16.20 -22.12 11.16
C LYS A 200 17.45 -21.25 11.36
N TYR A 201 17.29 -19.92 11.41
CA TYR A 201 18.37 -18.95 11.53
C TYR A 201 18.13 -17.93 12.66
N PRO A 202 18.11 -18.38 13.93
CA PRO A 202 17.68 -17.54 15.06
C PRO A 202 18.56 -16.30 15.28
N LYS A 203 19.84 -16.33 14.84
CA LYS A 203 20.73 -15.16 14.99
C LYS A 203 20.25 -13.95 14.19
N LEU A 204 19.43 -14.13 13.16
CA LEU A 204 18.85 -13.01 12.42
C LEU A 204 18.05 -12.08 13.33
N THR A 205 17.38 -12.61 14.36
CA THR A 205 16.67 -11.80 15.35
C THR A 205 17.42 -11.64 16.67
N GLU A 206 18.31 -12.57 17.06
CA GLU A 206 19.15 -12.39 18.27
C GLU A 206 20.19 -11.28 18.08
N ILE A 207 20.72 -11.13 16.86
CA ILE A 207 21.75 -10.15 16.50
C ILE A 207 21.17 -9.12 15.52
N GLY A 208 20.71 -9.56 14.35
CA GLY A 208 20.32 -8.68 13.24
C GLY A 208 19.15 -7.72 13.55
N ALA A 209 18.32 -8.03 14.56
CA ALA A 209 17.23 -7.16 14.98
C ALA A 209 17.68 -5.97 15.84
N PHE A 210 18.95 -5.86 16.22
CA PHE A 210 19.43 -4.81 17.12
C PHE A 210 20.68 -4.12 16.61
N ARG A 211 20.74 -2.80 16.78
CA ARG A 211 21.95 -1.99 16.58
C ARG A 211 22.24 -1.12 17.80
N ASP A 212 23.50 -0.78 17.99
CA ASP A 212 23.97 -0.06 19.20
C ASP A 212 23.55 1.43 19.20
N SER A 213 23.43 2.05 18.02
CA SER A 213 23.02 3.46 17.87
C SER A 213 22.52 3.74 16.45
N SER A 214 21.97 4.94 16.24
CA SER A 214 21.54 5.42 14.92
C SER A 214 22.19 6.75 14.57
N GLU A 215 22.52 6.94 13.29
CA GLU A 215 22.92 8.23 12.72
C GLU A 215 21.79 9.26 12.92
N ILE A 216 22.16 10.51 13.22
CA ILE A 216 21.20 11.61 13.40
C ILE A 216 21.62 12.84 12.58
N ASN A 217 20.73 13.83 12.53
CA ASN A 217 20.84 15.09 11.79
C ASN A 217 20.61 14.96 10.27
N HIS A 218 21.53 14.33 9.52
CA HIS A 218 21.42 14.21 8.07
C HIS A 218 22.23 13.00 7.57
N PHE A 219 21.95 12.58 6.34
CA PHE A 219 22.75 11.54 5.67
C PHE A 219 24.24 11.92 5.64
N GLY A 220 25.10 10.97 5.99
CA GLY A 220 26.55 11.15 6.02
C GLY A 220 27.07 11.83 7.30
N SER A 221 26.22 12.09 8.29
CA SER A 221 26.65 12.60 9.59
C SER A 221 27.54 11.59 10.32
N ASP A 222 28.47 12.10 11.12
CA ASP A 222 29.26 11.29 12.06
C ASP A 222 28.73 11.41 13.49
N VAL A 223 27.53 11.96 13.67
CA VAL A 223 26.86 12.08 14.96
C VAL A 223 25.84 10.95 15.12
N TYR A 224 25.87 10.32 16.30
CA TYR A 224 25.02 9.19 16.65
C TYR A 224 24.29 9.43 17.97
N ASP A 225 23.08 8.89 18.11
CA ASP A 225 22.25 9.08 19.31
C ASP A 225 22.71 8.28 20.55
N GLY A 226 23.61 7.32 20.36
CA GLY A 226 24.08 6.41 21.43
C GLY A 226 23.00 5.50 22.02
N LYS A 227 21.85 5.34 21.35
CA LYS A 227 20.71 4.58 21.87
C LYS A 227 20.55 3.27 21.11
N ARG A 228 20.59 2.16 21.84
CA ARG A 228 20.28 0.85 21.27
C ARG A 228 18.85 0.85 20.72
N HIS A 229 18.71 0.49 19.45
CA HIS A 229 17.43 0.38 18.76
C HIS A 229 17.22 -1.05 18.27
N GLY A 230 15.98 -1.54 18.31
CA GLY A 230 15.65 -2.84 17.75
C GLY A 230 14.21 -3.27 17.99
N GLY A 231 13.97 -4.56 17.73
CA GLY A 231 12.65 -5.18 17.68
C GLY A 231 12.50 -6.03 16.43
N PHE A 232 11.61 -7.02 16.51
CA PHE A 232 11.26 -7.92 15.42
C PHE A 232 9.86 -8.48 15.65
N TYR A 233 9.26 -9.04 14.62
CA TYR A 233 8.01 -9.77 14.68
C TYR A 233 8.28 -11.26 14.85
N THR A 234 7.62 -11.88 15.82
CA THR A 234 7.55 -13.34 15.86
C THR A 234 6.71 -13.86 14.70
N GLN A 235 6.85 -15.14 14.36
CA GLN A 235 5.98 -15.73 13.34
C GLN A 235 4.50 -15.66 13.72
N GLU A 236 4.16 -15.68 15.01
CA GLU A 236 2.78 -15.53 15.47
C GLU A 236 2.26 -14.10 15.36
N ASP A 237 3.11 -13.09 15.60
CA ASP A 237 2.74 -11.69 15.33
C ASP A 237 2.42 -11.48 13.85
N ILE A 238 3.24 -12.04 12.96
CA ILE A 238 3.02 -11.95 11.52
C ILE A 238 1.71 -12.62 11.12
N LYS A 239 1.43 -13.84 11.62
CA LYS A 239 0.17 -14.54 11.32
C LYS A 239 -1.05 -13.74 11.78
N GLU A 240 -1.00 -13.14 12.96
CA GLU A 240 -2.08 -12.28 13.46
C GLU A 240 -2.27 -11.05 12.58
N ILE A 241 -1.18 -10.37 12.21
CA ILE A 241 -1.22 -9.19 11.33
C ILE A 241 -1.77 -9.56 9.94
N VAL A 242 -1.37 -10.71 9.38
CA VAL A 242 -1.85 -11.21 8.09
C VAL A 242 -3.35 -11.53 8.13
N ASP A 243 -3.83 -12.22 9.19
CA ASP A 243 -5.28 -12.47 9.38
C ASP A 243 -6.06 -11.16 9.57
N TYR A 244 -5.49 -10.19 10.29
CA TYR A 244 -6.09 -8.88 10.47
C TYR A 244 -6.24 -8.11 9.15
N ALA A 245 -5.21 -8.17 8.30
CA ALA A 245 -5.19 -7.58 6.97
C ALA A 245 -6.17 -8.28 6.02
N SER A 246 -6.25 -9.61 6.05
CA SER A 246 -7.15 -10.37 5.15
C SER A 246 -8.62 -10.08 5.44
N LYS A 247 -9.00 -9.88 6.71
CA LYS A 247 -10.36 -9.44 7.08
C LYS A 247 -10.71 -8.07 6.49
N ARG A 248 -9.72 -7.27 6.11
CA ARG A 248 -9.87 -5.96 5.46
C ARG A 248 -9.64 -5.99 3.96
N HIS A 249 -9.51 -7.19 3.38
CA HIS A 249 -9.16 -7.38 1.97
C HIS A 249 -7.84 -6.71 1.57
N ILE A 250 -6.89 -6.63 2.51
CA ILE A 250 -5.54 -6.13 2.27
C ILE A 250 -4.57 -7.31 2.14
N THR A 251 -3.84 -7.36 1.03
CA THR A 251 -2.75 -8.32 0.80
C THR A 251 -1.46 -7.75 1.37
N ILE A 252 -0.74 -8.53 2.19
CA ILE A 252 0.59 -8.17 2.68
C ILE A 252 1.66 -8.78 1.78
N VAL A 253 2.44 -7.92 1.12
CA VAL A 253 3.58 -8.31 0.31
C VAL A 253 4.85 -8.18 1.17
N PRO A 254 5.47 -9.29 1.59
CA PRO A 254 6.71 -9.21 2.36
C PRO A 254 7.86 -8.82 1.45
N GLU A 255 8.77 -8.01 1.98
CA GLU A 255 10.08 -7.79 1.36
C GLU A 255 11.19 -8.38 2.22
N VAL A 256 12.02 -9.21 1.57
CA VAL A 256 13.34 -9.62 2.08
C VAL A 256 14.39 -9.13 1.09
N SER A 257 15.07 -8.04 1.43
CA SER A 257 16.00 -7.34 0.55
C SER A 257 17.26 -8.17 0.30
N MET A 258 17.59 -8.34 -0.99
CA MET A 258 18.75 -9.06 -1.49
C MET A 258 19.11 -8.58 -2.91
N PRO A 259 20.38 -8.70 -3.35
CA PRO A 259 21.56 -9.09 -2.58
C PRO A 259 22.20 -7.92 -1.80
N GLY A 260 21.75 -6.69 -2.05
CA GLY A 260 22.07 -5.50 -1.27
C GLY A 260 21.23 -5.42 0.01
N HIS A 261 21.41 -4.34 0.77
CA HIS A 261 20.71 -4.09 2.04
C HIS A 261 20.71 -5.26 3.02
N ALA A 262 21.82 -6.01 3.07
CA ALA A 262 21.92 -7.29 3.74
C ALA A 262 22.78 -7.25 5.01
N SER A 263 23.26 -6.08 5.45
CA SER A 263 24.23 -5.98 6.55
C SER A 263 23.73 -6.61 7.85
N ALA A 264 22.43 -6.51 8.19
CA ALA A 264 21.89 -7.15 9.39
C ALA A 264 21.96 -8.69 9.34
N ALA A 265 21.70 -9.28 8.17
CA ALA A 265 21.85 -10.71 7.95
C ALA A 265 23.32 -11.13 8.00
N ILE A 266 24.21 -10.37 7.35
CA ILE A 266 25.66 -10.63 7.34
C ILE A 266 26.26 -10.48 8.75
N ALA A 267 25.84 -9.49 9.54
CA ALA A 267 26.27 -9.35 10.94
C ALA A 267 25.89 -10.59 11.78
N SER A 268 24.72 -11.16 11.51
CA SER A 268 24.20 -12.35 12.19
C SER A 268 24.94 -13.63 11.75
N TYR A 269 25.27 -13.72 10.46
CA TYR A 269 25.97 -14.84 9.84
C TYR A 269 27.02 -14.33 8.83
N PRO A 270 28.26 -14.06 9.26
CA PRO A 270 29.29 -13.41 8.42
C PRO A 270 29.61 -14.12 7.11
N TRP A 271 29.42 -15.44 7.07
CA TRP A 271 29.64 -16.25 5.87
C TRP A 271 28.66 -15.93 4.73
N LEU A 272 27.60 -15.15 4.99
CA LEU A 272 26.69 -14.66 3.95
C LEU A 272 27.33 -13.56 3.08
N GLY A 273 28.22 -12.75 3.64
CA GLY A 273 28.78 -11.58 2.95
C GLY A 273 29.92 -11.93 1.99
N THR A 274 30.04 -11.17 0.91
CA THR A 274 31.13 -11.33 -0.09
C THR A 274 32.52 -11.18 0.54
N SER A 275 32.65 -10.32 1.55
CA SER A 275 33.90 -10.12 2.28
C SER A 275 34.25 -11.26 3.25
N GLY A 276 33.24 -12.02 3.70
CA GLY A 276 33.36 -13.05 4.74
C GLY A 276 33.73 -12.52 6.13
N LYS A 277 33.76 -11.19 6.33
CA LYS A 277 34.21 -10.57 7.59
C LYS A 277 33.06 -10.46 8.59
N GLN A 278 33.38 -10.60 9.88
CA GLN A 278 32.44 -10.25 10.94
C GLN A 278 32.25 -8.73 10.96
N ILE A 279 31.01 -8.30 10.84
CA ILE A 279 30.59 -6.90 10.96
C ILE A 279 29.59 -6.75 12.12
N LYS A 280 29.30 -5.51 12.50
CA LYS A 280 28.15 -5.17 13.36
C LYS A 280 26.97 -4.74 12.50
N VAL A 281 25.76 -4.79 13.04
CA VAL A 281 24.60 -4.14 12.42
C VAL A 281 24.88 -2.62 12.38
N PRO A 282 24.94 -1.98 11.21
CA PRO A 282 25.30 -0.58 11.09
C PRO A 282 24.23 0.34 11.70
N GLY A 283 24.70 1.45 12.29
CA GLY A 283 23.88 2.59 12.68
C GLY A 283 23.78 3.69 11.63
N LYS A 284 24.63 3.63 10.60
CA LYS A 284 24.70 4.62 9.51
C LYS A 284 23.65 4.30 8.44
N PHE A 285 22.99 5.33 7.91
CA PHE A 285 22.04 5.21 6.82
C PHE A 285 22.71 5.42 5.44
N GLY A 286 21.92 5.20 4.39
CA GLY A 286 22.39 5.23 3.00
C GLY A 286 22.88 3.86 2.50
N VAL A 287 23.54 3.88 1.34
CA VAL A 287 23.93 2.66 0.63
C VAL A 287 25.20 2.03 1.21
N HIS A 288 25.09 0.79 1.67
CA HIS A 288 26.21 0.03 2.22
C HIS A 288 26.90 -0.83 1.16
N TYR A 289 28.17 -1.16 1.43
CA TYR A 289 28.98 -1.99 0.53
C TYR A 289 28.86 -3.49 0.81
N GLU A 290 28.37 -3.87 1.99
CA GLU A 290 28.26 -5.28 2.37
C GLU A 290 27.11 -5.94 1.62
N VAL A 291 27.46 -6.78 0.64
CA VAL A 291 26.51 -7.48 -0.24
C VAL A 291 26.68 -8.98 -0.13
N LEU A 292 25.59 -9.72 -0.34
CA LEU A 292 25.60 -11.18 -0.29
C LEU A 292 26.61 -11.79 -1.29
N ASN A 293 27.26 -12.86 -0.88
CA ASN A 293 28.10 -13.68 -1.75
C ASN A 293 27.24 -14.58 -2.64
N VAL A 294 26.72 -14.02 -3.73
CA VAL A 294 25.81 -14.72 -4.66
C VAL A 294 26.47 -15.87 -5.43
N SER A 295 27.79 -16.06 -5.32
CA SER A 295 28.50 -17.20 -5.92
C SER A 295 28.57 -18.45 -5.02
N ASP A 296 28.26 -18.32 -3.74
CA ASP A 296 28.33 -19.43 -2.78
C ASP A 296 27.00 -20.19 -2.73
N PRO A 297 26.97 -21.49 -3.09
CA PRO A 297 25.76 -22.30 -3.00
C PRO A 297 25.15 -22.34 -1.59
N LYS A 298 25.95 -22.17 -0.53
CA LYS A 298 25.46 -22.11 0.84
C LYS A 298 24.62 -20.87 1.09
N VAL A 299 24.93 -19.75 0.43
CA VAL A 299 24.13 -18.51 0.51
C VAL A 299 22.80 -18.70 -0.22
N LEU A 300 22.81 -19.33 -1.39
CA LEU A 300 21.56 -19.66 -2.10
C LEU A 300 20.67 -20.60 -1.28
N GLN A 301 21.25 -21.60 -0.61
CA GLN A 301 20.50 -22.48 0.29
C GLN A 301 19.89 -21.71 1.47
N PHE A 302 20.62 -20.76 2.05
CA PHE A 302 20.09 -19.88 3.11
C PHE A 302 18.91 -19.06 2.62
N LEU A 303 19.01 -18.46 1.44
CA LEU A 303 17.91 -17.69 0.85
C LEU A 303 16.70 -18.57 0.59
N ASP A 304 16.89 -19.78 0.05
CA ASP A 304 15.81 -20.74 -0.16
C ASP A 304 15.09 -21.11 1.16
N ASP A 305 15.87 -21.38 2.20
CA ASP A 305 15.39 -21.69 3.55
C ASP A 305 14.61 -20.53 4.19
N VAL A 306 15.15 -19.30 4.13
CA VAL A 306 14.47 -18.09 4.60
C VAL A 306 13.17 -17.88 3.82
N THR A 307 13.23 -17.93 2.49
CA THR A 307 12.05 -17.78 1.64
C THR A 307 11.00 -18.84 1.97
N ASN A 308 11.37 -20.09 2.24
CA ASN A 308 10.44 -21.15 2.64
C ASN A 308 9.68 -20.81 3.93
N GLU A 309 10.36 -20.29 4.94
CA GLU A 309 9.68 -19.86 6.17
C GLU A 309 8.80 -18.62 5.93
N VAL A 310 9.28 -17.63 5.19
CA VAL A 310 8.54 -16.39 4.94
C VAL A 310 7.27 -16.67 4.12
N ILE A 311 7.35 -17.41 3.00
CA ILE A 311 6.15 -17.69 2.18
C ILE A 311 5.08 -18.49 2.92
N ALA A 312 5.46 -19.25 3.96
CA ALA A 312 4.50 -19.98 4.79
C ALA A 312 3.70 -19.04 5.71
N LEU A 313 4.24 -17.85 6.01
CA LEU A 313 3.57 -16.82 6.81
C LEU A 313 2.70 -15.89 5.95
N PHE A 314 3.09 -15.67 4.69
CA PHE A 314 2.46 -14.70 3.80
C PHE A 314 1.70 -15.38 2.64
N PRO A 315 0.36 -15.37 2.63
CA PRO A 315 -0.43 -15.99 1.57
C PRO A 315 -0.32 -15.24 0.23
N SER A 316 0.17 -13.99 0.24
CA SER A 316 0.36 -13.15 -0.95
C SER A 316 0.96 -13.94 -2.12
N PRO A 317 0.42 -13.79 -3.35
CA PRO A 317 1.00 -14.40 -4.54
C PRO A 317 2.31 -13.71 -4.96
N VAL A 318 2.64 -12.55 -4.40
CA VAL A 318 3.83 -11.76 -4.71
C VAL A 318 4.79 -11.74 -3.52
N PHE A 319 6.09 -11.86 -3.82
CA PHE A 319 7.18 -11.74 -2.87
C PHE A 319 8.17 -10.69 -3.38
N HIS A 320 8.46 -9.67 -2.57
CA HIS A 320 9.40 -8.61 -2.94
C HIS A 320 10.82 -8.98 -2.49
N ILE A 321 11.81 -8.88 -3.37
CA ILE A 321 13.20 -9.24 -3.06
C ILE A 321 14.12 -8.03 -2.86
N GLY A 322 13.57 -6.81 -2.99
CA GLY A 322 14.38 -5.59 -3.05
C GLY A 322 15.10 -5.54 -4.38
N GLY A 323 16.42 -5.69 -4.36
CA GLY A 323 17.29 -5.62 -5.53
C GLY A 323 17.84 -4.22 -5.80
N ASP A 324 17.50 -3.25 -4.96
CA ASP A 324 17.93 -1.87 -5.03
C ASP A 324 19.38 -1.66 -4.58
N GLU A 325 19.98 -0.58 -5.10
CA GLU A 325 21.24 0.03 -4.65
C GLU A 325 22.44 -0.90 -4.43
N VAL A 326 22.56 -2.00 -5.18
CA VAL A 326 23.68 -2.93 -5.06
C VAL A 326 25.00 -2.26 -5.49
N LYS A 327 25.92 -2.06 -4.54
CA LYS A 327 27.30 -1.62 -4.81
C LYS A 327 28.15 -2.79 -5.30
N TYR A 328 28.63 -2.70 -6.52
CA TYR A 328 29.40 -3.79 -7.15
C TYR A 328 30.85 -3.91 -6.67
N ASP A 329 31.35 -2.99 -5.84
CA ASP A 329 32.76 -2.92 -5.40
C ASP A 329 33.25 -4.23 -4.77
N GLN A 330 32.46 -4.82 -3.86
CA GLN A 330 32.84 -6.09 -3.22
C GLN A 330 32.83 -7.27 -4.21
N TRP A 331 31.86 -7.32 -5.12
CA TRP A 331 31.81 -8.32 -6.17
C TRP A 331 33.01 -8.21 -7.11
N LYS A 332 33.35 -7.00 -7.55
CA LYS A 332 34.52 -6.73 -8.38
C LYS A 332 35.82 -7.11 -7.68
N ALA A 333 35.93 -6.85 -6.38
CA ALA A 333 37.10 -7.19 -5.58
C ALA A 333 37.24 -8.71 -5.31
N SER A 334 36.16 -9.47 -5.31
CA SER A 334 36.14 -10.90 -4.94
C SER A 334 36.64 -11.84 -6.05
N PRO A 335 37.73 -12.61 -5.84
CA PRO A 335 38.19 -13.62 -6.79
C PRO A 335 37.18 -14.74 -7.05
N ALA A 336 36.39 -15.11 -6.03
CA ALA A 336 35.35 -16.13 -6.15
C ALA A 336 34.22 -15.67 -7.07
N ILE A 337 33.75 -14.42 -6.89
CA ILE A 337 32.73 -13.83 -7.76
C ILE A 337 33.23 -13.69 -9.19
N ARG A 338 34.45 -13.18 -9.41
CA ARG A 338 35.03 -13.09 -10.77
C ARG A 338 35.12 -14.45 -11.46
N SER A 339 35.53 -15.48 -10.72
CA SER A 339 35.60 -16.86 -11.24
C SER A 339 34.20 -17.42 -11.56
N TYR A 340 33.22 -17.11 -10.71
CA TYR A 340 31.83 -17.49 -10.92
C TYR A 340 31.23 -16.82 -12.17
N MET A 341 31.43 -15.51 -12.33
CA MET A 341 31.02 -14.75 -13.52
C MET A 341 31.63 -15.33 -14.79
N ALA A 342 32.95 -15.58 -14.78
CA ALA A 342 33.64 -16.18 -15.92
C ALA A 342 33.08 -17.57 -16.29
N LYS A 343 32.81 -18.42 -15.29
CA LYS A 343 32.20 -19.75 -15.49
C LYS A 343 30.79 -19.67 -16.08
N LYS A 344 30.03 -18.62 -15.74
CA LYS A 344 28.65 -18.40 -16.19
C LYS A 344 28.55 -17.55 -17.46
N GLY A 345 29.68 -17.05 -17.97
CA GLY A 345 29.70 -16.18 -19.14
C GLY A 345 29.11 -14.78 -18.89
N LEU A 346 29.10 -14.32 -17.64
CA LEU A 346 28.58 -13.02 -17.23
C LEU A 346 29.69 -11.98 -17.34
N LYS A 347 29.47 -10.94 -18.14
CA LYS A 347 30.45 -9.92 -18.52
C LYS A 347 30.46 -8.75 -17.54
N THR A 348 29.32 -8.41 -16.93
CA THR A 348 29.18 -7.25 -16.04
C THR A 348 28.56 -7.63 -14.68
N PRO A 349 28.81 -6.84 -13.63
CA PRO A 349 28.10 -7.01 -12.36
C PRO A 349 26.57 -6.87 -12.48
N ALA A 350 26.05 -6.03 -13.40
CA ALA A 350 24.62 -5.97 -13.67
C ALA A 350 24.08 -7.30 -14.24
N GLU A 351 24.83 -7.96 -15.14
CA GLU A 351 24.45 -9.31 -15.60
C GLU A 351 24.49 -10.34 -14.46
N LEU A 352 25.42 -10.21 -13.51
CA LEU A 352 25.41 -11.04 -12.30
C LEU A 352 24.18 -10.79 -11.43
N GLN A 353 23.78 -9.53 -11.27
CA GLN A 353 22.56 -9.19 -10.53
C GLN A 353 21.31 -9.76 -11.21
N ILE A 354 21.15 -9.59 -12.53
CA ILE A 354 20.02 -10.17 -13.26
C ILE A 354 20.04 -11.71 -13.15
N TYR A 355 21.21 -12.33 -13.29
CA TYR A 355 21.36 -13.78 -13.12
C TYR A 355 20.90 -14.23 -11.73
N PHE A 356 21.36 -13.56 -10.67
CA PHE A 356 20.95 -13.85 -9.30
C PHE A 356 19.44 -13.64 -9.09
N THR A 357 18.89 -12.52 -9.56
CA THR A 357 17.45 -12.24 -9.54
C THR A 357 16.65 -13.37 -10.19
N ASN A 358 17.13 -13.91 -11.32
CA ASN A 358 16.48 -15.02 -12.01
C ASN A 358 16.53 -16.33 -11.21
N GLU A 359 17.63 -16.61 -10.51
CA GLU A 359 17.71 -17.77 -9.61
C GLU A 359 16.64 -17.67 -8.50
N ILE A 360 16.52 -16.51 -7.85
CA ILE A 360 15.49 -16.28 -6.82
C ILE A 360 14.08 -16.31 -7.40
N SER A 361 13.86 -15.70 -8.58
CA SER A 361 12.58 -15.74 -9.27
C SER A 361 12.14 -17.17 -9.60
N ASN A 362 13.07 -18.02 -10.08
CA ASN A 362 12.80 -19.43 -10.32
C ASN A 362 12.49 -20.19 -9.02
N MET A 363 13.22 -19.92 -7.93
CA MET A 363 12.94 -20.49 -6.61
C MET A 363 11.54 -20.11 -6.09
N LEU A 364 11.10 -18.88 -6.34
CA LEU A 364 9.76 -18.41 -5.96
C LEU A 364 8.67 -19.01 -6.87
N ALA A 365 8.94 -19.10 -8.17
CA ALA A 365 8.00 -19.62 -9.16
C ALA A 365 7.61 -21.08 -8.89
N VAL A 366 8.57 -21.95 -8.53
CA VAL A 366 8.27 -23.35 -8.17
C VAL A 366 7.44 -23.48 -6.90
N LYS A 367 7.37 -22.41 -6.08
CA LYS A 367 6.55 -22.30 -4.86
C LYS A 367 5.23 -21.55 -5.11
N GLY A 368 4.89 -21.29 -6.38
CA GLY A 368 3.66 -20.59 -6.76
C GLY A 368 3.67 -19.09 -6.45
N LYS A 369 4.84 -18.47 -6.29
CA LYS A 369 4.98 -17.04 -6.02
C LYS A 369 5.56 -16.31 -7.24
N ARG A 370 5.04 -15.11 -7.51
CA ARG A 370 5.62 -14.15 -8.46
C ARG A 370 6.63 -13.28 -7.74
N MET A 371 7.81 -13.13 -8.32
CA MET A 371 8.85 -12.25 -7.79
C MET A 371 8.56 -10.79 -8.17
N MET A 372 8.81 -9.88 -7.23
CA MET A 372 8.81 -8.44 -7.44
C MET A 372 10.12 -7.83 -6.92
N GLY A 373 10.63 -6.79 -7.57
CA GLY A 373 11.83 -6.08 -7.12
C GLY A 373 11.93 -4.67 -7.67
N TRP A 374 12.71 -3.84 -7.00
CA TRP A 374 13.01 -2.46 -7.40
C TRP A 374 13.74 -2.43 -8.73
N ASN A 375 13.52 -1.39 -9.53
CA ASN A 375 13.86 -1.40 -10.96
C ASN A 375 15.34 -1.55 -11.30
N GLU A 376 16.27 -1.49 -10.34
CA GLU A 376 17.64 -1.97 -10.48
C GLU A 376 17.73 -3.42 -10.96
N ILE A 377 16.73 -4.27 -10.68
CA ILE A 377 16.72 -5.67 -11.14
C ILE A 377 16.77 -5.78 -12.67
N THR A 378 16.42 -4.74 -13.42
CA THR A 378 16.51 -4.74 -14.89
C THR A 378 17.95 -4.65 -15.38
N GLY A 379 18.91 -4.31 -14.49
CA GLY A 379 20.30 -4.04 -14.80
C GLY A 379 20.54 -2.68 -15.49
N ASP A 380 19.50 -1.86 -15.64
CA ASP A 380 19.63 -0.50 -16.18
C ASP A 380 20.41 0.40 -15.21
N LYS A 381 21.13 1.39 -15.75
CA LYS A 381 21.86 2.39 -14.96
C LYS A 381 20.88 3.39 -14.34
N LEU A 382 20.74 3.37 -13.03
CA LEU A 382 19.83 4.27 -12.28
C LEU A 382 20.57 5.26 -11.39
N HIS A 383 21.83 4.98 -11.08
CA HIS A 383 22.59 5.76 -10.09
C HIS A 383 23.86 6.35 -10.67
N GLU A 384 24.22 7.55 -10.21
CA GLU A 384 25.41 8.28 -10.65
C GLU A 384 26.71 7.54 -10.33
N TYR A 385 26.71 6.71 -9.28
CA TYR A 385 27.88 5.93 -8.87
C TYR A 385 28.07 4.64 -9.68
N GLN A 386 27.10 4.25 -10.52
CA GLN A 386 27.25 3.12 -11.43
C GLN A 386 28.03 3.58 -12.68
N SER A 387 29.02 2.81 -13.11
CA SER A 387 29.70 3.08 -14.38
C SER A 387 28.91 2.50 -15.56
N GLU A 388 29.09 3.07 -16.76
CA GLU A 388 28.54 2.50 -17.99
C GLU A 388 29.09 1.11 -18.29
N GLU A 389 30.31 0.80 -17.84
CA GLU A 389 30.90 -0.53 -17.98
C GLU A 389 30.20 -1.55 -17.08
N ASP A 390 29.83 -1.16 -15.86
CA ASP A 390 29.13 -2.03 -14.90
C ASP A 390 27.68 -2.36 -15.33
N THR A 391 27.07 -1.47 -16.12
CA THR A 391 25.64 -1.48 -16.51
C THR A 391 25.45 -1.56 -18.02
N LYS A 392 26.52 -1.87 -18.77
CA LYS A 392 26.46 -2.02 -20.22
C LYS A 392 25.36 -3.01 -20.59
N GLU A 393 24.58 -2.65 -21.62
CA GLU A 393 23.35 -3.33 -22.01
C GLU A 393 23.45 -4.85 -21.84
N ALA A 394 22.78 -5.34 -20.81
CA ALA A 394 22.85 -6.74 -20.41
C ALA A 394 22.16 -7.62 -21.45
N GLU A 395 22.81 -8.72 -21.84
CA GLU A 395 22.19 -9.72 -22.72
C GLU A 395 21.12 -10.54 -21.96
N GLN A 396 21.23 -10.58 -20.62
CA GLN A 396 20.29 -11.26 -19.74
C GLN A 396 18.92 -10.56 -19.70
N GLN A 397 17.87 -11.36 -19.63
CA GLN A 397 16.50 -10.89 -19.41
C GLN A 397 15.97 -11.43 -18.09
N LEU A 398 15.08 -10.68 -17.45
CA LEU A 398 14.38 -11.13 -16.25
C LEU A 398 13.51 -12.36 -16.55
N ALA A 399 13.31 -13.21 -15.54
CA ALA A 399 12.37 -14.31 -15.63
C ALA A 399 10.96 -13.79 -15.93
N LYS A 400 10.22 -14.51 -16.78
CA LYS A 400 8.84 -14.15 -17.16
C LYS A 400 7.94 -14.07 -15.93
N GLY A 401 7.01 -13.11 -15.93
CA GLY A 401 6.07 -12.93 -14.81
C GLY A 401 6.61 -12.13 -13.63
N THR A 402 7.88 -11.72 -13.67
CA THR A 402 8.48 -10.73 -12.76
C THR A 402 7.68 -9.42 -12.80
N ILE A 403 7.44 -8.84 -11.62
CA ILE A 403 6.90 -7.49 -11.47
C ILE A 403 8.07 -6.54 -11.19
N VAL A 404 8.16 -5.44 -11.93
CA VAL A 404 9.20 -4.42 -11.72
C VAL A 404 8.59 -3.24 -10.99
N HIS A 405 9.12 -2.93 -9.80
CA HIS A 405 8.71 -1.79 -8.99
C HIS A 405 9.60 -0.60 -9.30
N PHE A 406 9.04 0.40 -9.99
CA PHE A 406 9.77 1.61 -10.33
C PHE A 406 9.74 2.60 -9.19
N TRP A 407 10.92 3.02 -8.74
CA TRP A 407 11.06 4.11 -7.80
C TRP A 407 11.88 5.27 -8.35
N LYS A 408 12.80 5.02 -9.30
CA LYS A 408 13.69 6.02 -9.89
C LYS A 408 13.92 5.79 -11.38
N GLY A 409 14.31 6.84 -12.08
CA GLY A 409 14.68 6.79 -13.50
C GLY A 409 13.63 7.41 -14.42
N ASP A 410 13.95 7.40 -15.72
CA ASP A 410 13.14 8.04 -16.75
C ASP A 410 11.85 7.23 -17.05
N PRO A 411 10.69 7.87 -17.29
CA PRO A 411 9.48 7.20 -17.76
C PRO A 411 9.67 6.28 -18.99
N ALA A 412 10.66 6.55 -19.85
CA ALA A 412 11.03 5.67 -20.96
C ALA A 412 11.49 4.27 -20.51
N LEU A 413 12.07 4.15 -19.30
CA LEU A 413 12.43 2.84 -18.72
C LEU A 413 11.18 2.02 -18.36
N ILE A 414 10.10 2.67 -17.93
CA ILE A 414 8.82 2.00 -17.68
C ILE A 414 8.29 1.40 -18.99
N LYS A 415 8.26 2.21 -20.06
CA LYS A 415 7.87 1.72 -21.40
C LYS A 415 8.76 0.58 -21.87
N LYS A 416 10.09 0.72 -21.79
CA LYS A 416 11.05 -0.34 -22.15
C LYS A 416 10.77 -1.65 -21.41
N THR A 417 10.42 -1.57 -20.12
CA THR A 417 10.10 -2.75 -19.30
C THR A 417 8.76 -3.39 -19.70
N ILE A 418 7.75 -2.57 -19.98
CA ILE A 418 6.44 -3.01 -20.50
C ILE A 418 6.60 -3.69 -21.87
N ASP A 419 7.39 -3.12 -22.77
CA ASP A 419 7.66 -3.66 -24.11
C ASP A 419 8.34 -5.04 -24.05
N LYS A 420 9.09 -5.32 -22.97
CA LYS A 420 9.68 -6.64 -22.69
C LYS A 420 8.69 -7.62 -22.05
N GLY A 421 7.45 -7.20 -21.78
CA GLY A 421 6.36 -8.03 -21.30
C GLY A 421 6.24 -8.16 -19.78
N TYR A 422 6.87 -7.26 -19.01
CA TYR A 422 6.76 -7.26 -17.54
C TYR A 422 5.64 -6.35 -17.06
N ASP A 423 5.00 -6.74 -15.96
CA ASP A 423 4.06 -5.88 -15.26
C ASP A 423 4.83 -4.91 -14.36
N VAL A 424 4.29 -3.71 -14.15
CA VAL A 424 4.97 -2.63 -13.41
C VAL A 424 4.09 -2.08 -12.30
N VAL A 425 4.72 -1.70 -11.19
CA VAL A 425 4.16 -0.82 -10.16
C VAL A 425 4.99 0.46 -10.17
N ASN A 426 4.34 1.63 -10.25
CA ASN A 426 5.05 2.91 -10.33
C ASN A 426 4.94 3.69 -9.02
N SER A 427 6.09 3.97 -8.44
CA SER A 427 6.28 4.66 -7.16
C SER A 427 7.44 5.66 -7.26
N TYR A 428 7.38 6.51 -8.28
CA TYR A 428 8.45 7.47 -8.55
C TYR A 428 8.69 8.39 -7.34
N HIS A 429 9.91 8.33 -6.80
CA HIS A 429 10.24 8.83 -5.46
C HIS A 429 9.96 10.32 -5.29
N GLU A 430 10.16 11.13 -6.34
CA GLU A 430 9.90 12.57 -6.32
C GLU A 430 8.43 12.93 -6.08
N TYR A 431 7.54 11.95 -6.19
CA TYR A 431 6.10 12.10 -6.00
C TYR A 431 5.53 11.24 -4.88
N THR A 432 6.10 10.06 -4.58
CA THR A 432 5.43 9.05 -3.73
C THR A 432 6.13 8.74 -2.42
N TYR A 433 7.34 9.25 -2.18
CA TYR A 433 8.07 9.01 -0.93
C TYR A 433 7.51 9.92 0.17
N VAL A 434 6.78 9.33 1.10
CA VAL A 434 6.16 10.08 2.19
C VAL A 434 7.16 10.42 3.28
N ASP A 435 8.35 9.84 3.33
CA ASP A 435 9.42 10.29 4.23
C ASP A 435 10.00 11.66 3.84
N TYR A 436 9.79 12.12 2.59
CA TYR A 436 10.22 13.45 2.17
C TYR A 436 9.38 14.54 2.84
N ASN A 437 10.00 15.69 3.12
CA ASN A 437 9.31 16.83 3.72
C ASN A 437 8.25 17.44 2.78
N TYR A 438 7.36 18.26 3.34
CA TYR A 438 6.28 18.90 2.60
C TYR A 438 6.76 20.02 1.66
N GLU A 439 7.98 20.52 1.82
CA GLU A 439 8.59 21.45 0.85
C GLU A 439 8.92 20.72 -0.47
N SER A 440 9.38 19.48 -0.36
CA SER A 440 9.76 18.63 -1.50
C SER A 440 8.55 17.98 -2.16
N ILE A 441 7.62 17.47 -1.34
CA ILE A 441 6.38 16.82 -1.78
C ILE A 441 5.22 17.38 -0.95
N PRO A 442 4.72 18.59 -1.30
CA PRO A 442 3.48 19.10 -0.72
C PRO A 442 2.29 18.21 -1.10
N LEU A 443 1.18 18.37 -0.39
CA LEU A 443 -0.03 17.57 -0.61
C LEU A 443 -0.54 17.68 -2.06
N SER A 444 -0.45 18.86 -2.66
CA SER A 444 -0.83 19.10 -4.06
C SER A 444 0.02 18.31 -5.05
N LYS A 445 1.33 18.17 -4.79
CA LYS A 445 2.24 17.37 -5.62
C LYS A 445 1.97 15.87 -5.47
N ALA A 446 1.77 15.40 -4.24
CA ALA A 446 1.34 14.03 -3.97
C ALA A 446 0.02 13.71 -4.71
N TYR A 447 -0.95 14.63 -4.64
CA TYR A 447 -2.22 14.51 -5.35
C TYR A 447 -2.07 14.54 -6.87
N ALA A 448 -1.09 15.24 -7.42
CA ALA A 448 -0.89 15.34 -8.87
C ALA A 448 -0.27 14.08 -9.50
N PHE A 449 0.32 13.17 -8.72
CA PHE A 449 1.03 12.00 -9.24
C PHE A 449 0.18 11.13 -10.17
N ASN A 450 0.69 10.77 -11.35
CA ASN A 450 0.04 9.80 -12.25
C ASN A 450 0.89 8.53 -12.34
N PRO A 451 0.37 7.35 -11.94
CA PRO A 451 1.11 6.09 -12.04
C PRO A 451 1.40 5.69 -13.49
N VAL A 452 0.62 6.18 -14.45
CA VAL A 452 0.73 5.86 -15.87
C VAL A 452 1.49 6.98 -16.59
N PRO A 453 2.71 6.72 -17.11
CA PRO A 453 3.43 7.66 -17.94
C PRO A 453 2.64 8.09 -19.19
N GLU A 454 2.88 9.32 -19.64
CA GLU A 454 2.36 9.79 -20.92
C GLU A 454 2.92 8.97 -22.09
N GLY A 455 2.12 8.85 -23.15
CA GLY A 455 2.54 8.19 -24.40
C GLY A 455 2.38 6.66 -24.44
N LEU A 456 1.87 6.03 -23.38
CA LEU A 456 1.50 4.61 -23.40
C LEU A 456 0.14 4.40 -24.08
N SER A 457 0.06 3.40 -24.96
CA SER A 457 -1.17 2.89 -25.55
C SER A 457 -2.05 2.16 -24.51
N PRO A 458 -3.37 1.97 -24.76
CA PRO A 458 -4.23 1.28 -23.81
C PRO A 458 -3.77 -0.12 -23.39
N GLU A 459 -3.13 -0.87 -24.30
CA GLU A 459 -2.57 -2.19 -24.00
C GLU A 459 -1.37 -2.09 -23.06
N GLU A 460 -0.47 -1.12 -23.29
CA GLU A 460 0.68 -0.87 -22.41
C GLU A 460 0.24 -0.35 -21.03
N GLN A 461 -0.78 0.51 -20.98
CA GLN A 461 -1.34 1.00 -19.71
C GLN A 461 -1.86 -0.14 -18.83
N SER A 462 -2.41 -1.20 -19.43
CA SER A 462 -2.90 -2.37 -18.68
C SER A 462 -1.80 -3.14 -17.95
N ARG A 463 -0.52 -2.93 -18.30
CA ARG A 463 0.65 -3.50 -17.61
C ARG A 463 1.07 -2.70 -16.39
N VAL A 464 0.56 -1.49 -16.22
CA VAL A 464 0.74 -0.68 -15.00
C VAL A 464 -0.30 -1.14 -13.98
N LEU A 465 0.11 -2.00 -13.04
CA LEU A 465 -0.77 -2.59 -12.03
C LEU A 465 -1.35 -1.53 -11.08
N GLY A 466 -0.56 -0.47 -10.84
CA GLY A 466 -0.91 0.66 -10.00
C GLY A 466 0.30 1.34 -9.38
N LEU A 467 0.15 1.74 -8.12
CA LEU A 467 1.12 2.54 -7.39
C LEU A 467 1.35 2.07 -5.95
N GLY A 468 2.46 2.53 -5.38
CA GLY A 468 2.67 2.56 -3.94
C GLY A 468 3.21 3.91 -3.46
N CYS A 469 2.95 4.26 -2.20
CA CYS A 469 3.64 5.32 -1.49
C CYS A 469 4.54 4.76 -0.39
N GLN A 470 5.75 5.29 -0.26
CA GLN A 470 6.83 4.69 0.52
C GLN A 470 7.13 5.49 1.76
N MET A 471 7.04 4.86 2.94
CA MET A 471 7.52 5.42 4.20
C MET A 471 8.84 4.78 4.59
N TRP A 472 9.95 5.36 4.12
CA TRP A 472 11.29 5.00 4.56
C TRP A 472 11.60 5.56 5.95
N GLY A 473 12.43 4.86 6.72
CA GLY A 473 12.50 5.04 8.18
C GLY A 473 13.70 5.81 8.71
N GLU A 474 14.69 6.19 7.90
CA GLU A 474 16.03 6.66 8.34
C GLU A 474 15.98 7.75 9.42
N PHE A 475 15.25 8.82 9.17
CA PHE A 475 15.14 9.94 10.12
C PHE A 475 13.77 10.03 10.78
N ILE A 476 13.06 8.90 10.85
CA ILE A 476 11.69 8.79 11.36
C ILE A 476 11.70 7.88 12.60
N PRO A 477 12.24 8.30 13.75
CA PRO A 477 12.39 7.41 14.91
C PRO A 477 11.07 7.10 15.62
N THR A 478 10.05 7.95 15.50
CA THR A 478 8.80 7.85 16.27
C THR A 478 7.58 7.60 15.39
N VAL A 479 6.50 7.08 15.99
CA VAL A 479 5.20 6.97 15.31
C VAL A 479 4.62 8.34 14.98
N GLU A 480 4.85 9.34 15.85
CA GLU A 480 4.39 10.71 15.61
C GLU A 480 5.05 11.35 14.37
N SER A 481 6.37 11.21 14.22
CA SER A 481 7.09 11.71 13.03
C SER A 481 6.63 11.02 11.75
N MET A 482 6.39 9.70 11.82
CA MET A 482 5.81 8.93 10.71
C MET A 482 4.41 9.43 10.34
N ASN A 483 3.54 9.63 11.34
CA ASN A 483 2.17 10.07 11.11
C ASN A 483 2.12 11.47 10.49
N ARG A 484 2.93 12.41 10.99
CA ARG A 484 3.00 13.78 10.46
C ARG A 484 3.35 13.82 8.97
N LEU A 485 4.17 12.88 8.52
CA LEU A 485 4.61 12.78 7.14
C LEU A 485 3.67 11.94 6.27
N THR A 486 3.06 10.90 6.82
CA THR A 486 2.12 10.02 6.12
C THR A 486 0.79 10.71 5.85
N TYR A 487 0.21 11.32 6.89
CA TYR A 487 -1.09 11.97 6.84
C TYR A 487 -0.90 13.47 6.62
N PRO A 488 -1.64 14.12 5.70
CA PRO A 488 -2.75 13.58 4.90
C PRO A 488 -2.36 12.95 3.55
N ARG A 489 -1.08 12.91 3.16
CA ARG A 489 -0.66 12.47 1.81
C ARG A 489 -1.15 11.07 1.42
N ILE A 490 -1.29 10.14 2.37
CA ILE A 490 -1.86 8.80 2.12
C ILE A 490 -3.25 8.87 1.45
N ALA A 491 -4.10 9.84 1.81
CA ALA A 491 -5.41 10.02 1.19
C ALA A 491 -5.32 10.48 -0.28
N ALA A 492 -4.30 11.26 -0.63
CA ALA A 492 -4.06 11.69 -2.01
C ALA A 492 -3.64 10.52 -2.92
N TYR A 493 -2.80 9.62 -2.41
CA TYR A 493 -2.41 8.39 -3.14
C TYR A 493 -3.56 7.39 -3.23
N ALA A 494 -4.37 7.27 -2.18
CA ALA A 494 -5.58 6.47 -2.21
C ALA A 494 -6.55 6.95 -3.29
N GLU A 495 -6.79 8.27 -3.39
CA GLU A 495 -7.61 8.84 -4.46
C GLU A 495 -6.99 8.59 -5.85
N THR A 496 -5.67 8.77 -5.98
CA THR A 496 -4.97 8.48 -7.24
C THR A 496 -5.15 7.02 -7.68
N GLY A 497 -5.04 6.07 -6.74
CA GLY A 497 -5.19 4.64 -7.02
C GLY A 497 -6.61 4.21 -7.34
N TRP A 498 -7.61 4.94 -6.83
CA TRP A 498 -9.02 4.57 -6.95
C TRP A 498 -9.74 5.33 -8.07
N SER A 499 -9.66 6.65 -8.11
CA SER A 499 -10.43 7.47 -9.04
C SER A 499 -9.77 7.58 -10.42
N GLY A 500 -8.47 7.36 -10.52
CA GLY A 500 -7.71 7.60 -11.76
C GLY A 500 -7.37 9.08 -11.98
N SER A 501 -6.64 9.37 -13.07
CA SER A 501 -6.16 10.73 -13.38
C SER A 501 -7.22 11.64 -13.98
N ASP A 502 -8.23 11.09 -14.64
CA ASP A 502 -9.30 11.80 -15.35
C ASP A 502 -10.32 12.48 -14.41
N LYS A 503 -10.41 12.03 -13.15
CA LYS A 503 -11.34 12.56 -12.13
C LYS A 503 -10.68 13.41 -11.04
N LYS A 504 -9.43 13.80 -11.25
CA LYS A 504 -8.70 14.62 -10.28
C LYS A 504 -9.25 16.04 -10.22
N ASP A 505 -9.64 16.45 -9.02
CA ASP A 505 -10.04 17.81 -8.66
C ASP A 505 -9.52 18.09 -7.25
N TYR A 506 -8.42 18.85 -7.17
CA TYR A 506 -7.75 19.12 -5.91
C TYR A 506 -8.62 19.92 -4.92
N ASN A 507 -9.45 20.84 -5.42
CA ASN A 507 -10.32 21.64 -4.54
C ASN A 507 -11.43 20.77 -3.94
N ARG A 508 -11.99 19.85 -4.72
CA ARG A 508 -12.98 18.87 -4.25
C ARG A 508 -12.34 17.86 -3.28
N PHE A 509 -11.12 17.41 -3.56
CA PHE A 509 -10.33 16.58 -2.65
C PHE A 509 -10.12 17.27 -1.30
N LEU A 510 -9.65 18.52 -1.28
CA LEU A 510 -9.43 19.26 -0.02
C LEU A 510 -10.70 19.39 0.82
N LYS A 511 -11.86 19.67 0.20
CA LYS A 511 -13.16 19.70 0.90
C LYS A 511 -13.53 18.34 1.49
N SER A 512 -13.24 17.26 0.77
CA SER A 512 -13.57 15.90 1.21
C SER A 512 -12.60 15.39 2.29
N LEU A 513 -11.39 15.95 2.34
CA LEU A 513 -10.35 15.59 3.30
C LEU A 513 -10.71 15.93 4.75
N ASP A 514 -11.63 16.86 4.98
CA ASP A 514 -12.09 17.24 6.32
C ASP A 514 -12.68 16.06 7.10
N TYR A 515 -13.33 15.10 6.43
CA TYR A 515 -13.79 13.86 7.07
C TYR A 515 -12.63 13.13 7.75
N PHE A 516 -11.56 12.86 7.01
CA PHE A 516 -10.40 12.13 7.52
C PHE A 516 -9.58 12.95 8.50
N LYS A 517 -9.44 14.26 8.31
CA LYS A 517 -8.76 15.15 9.28
C LYS A 517 -9.41 15.07 10.66
N ASN A 518 -10.74 15.18 10.72
CA ASN A 518 -11.48 15.10 11.97
C ASN A 518 -11.35 13.73 12.63
N LYS A 519 -11.42 12.67 11.82
CA LYS A 519 -11.24 11.29 12.27
C LYS A 519 -9.85 11.05 12.86
N TRP A 520 -8.80 11.38 12.11
CA TRP A 520 -7.41 11.23 12.55
C TRP A 520 -7.14 12.04 13.82
N ALA A 521 -7.69 13.25 13.92
CA ALA A 521 -7.60 14.05 15.15
C ALA A 521 -8.26 13.35 16.35
N ALA A 522 -9.45 12.76 16.17
CA ALA A 522 -10.15 12.00 17.22
C ALA A 522 -9.38 10.74 17.65
N GLU A 523 -8.58 10.16 16.77
CA GLU A 523 -7.71 9.00 17.03
C GLU A 523 -6.34 9.40 17.62
N GLY A 524 -6.06 10.70 17.74
CA GLY A 524 -4.78 11.23 18.24
C GLY A 524 -3.65 11.16 17.22
N ILE A 525 -3.95 11.02 15.93
CA ILE A 525 -2.97 11.04 14.85
C ILE A 525 -2.61 12.50 14.54
N VAL A 526 -1.35 12.85 14.77
CA VAL A 526 -0.79 14.15 14.37
C VAL A 526 -0.51 14.14 12.87
N ILE A 527 -1.20 15.00 12.11
CA ILE A 527 -1.07 15.11 10.66
C ILE A 527 -0.12 16.25 10.26
N GLY A 528 0.38 16.20 9.03
CA GLY A 528 1.11 17.27 8.37
C GLY A 528 0.19 18.37 7.79
N PRO A 529 0.79 19.41 7.19
CA PRO A 529 0.04 20.52 6.61
C PRO A 529 -0.80 20.10 5.39
N THR A 530 -1.90 20.82 5.17
CA THR A 530 -2.82 20.66 4.03
C THR A 530 -2.74 21.79 3.01
N GLU A 531 -2.08 22.90 3.38
CA GLU A 531 -1.88 24.12 2.57
C GLU A 531 -0.41 24.34 2.26
#